data_AF-A0A914V045-F1
#
_entry.id   AF-A0A914V045-F1
#
_cell.length_a   1.000
_cell.length_b   1.000
_cell.length_c   1.000
_cell.angle_alpha   90.00
_cell.angle_beta   90.00
_cell.angle_gamma   90.00
#
_symmetry.space_group_name_H-M   'P 1'
#
loop_
_entity.id
_entity.type
_entity.pdbx_description
1 polymer ?
#
loop_
_entity_poly.entity_id
_entity_poly.type
_entity_poly.pdbx_seq_one_letter_code
_entity_poly.pdbx_strand_id
1 'polypeptide(L)'
;MLLPTVELITLGILCGLLRYNARKKKRLQEASLTEKYQVNENLRSIRLLIPMMITHFCCFMPTLIAFPLYYAIDPSPDSRQYPIFNEAFGLTILYAVLLPVVLFWRHKSLRDNLQKSLGVFNRVEPERARADGRTQEQVRHFALLSSAWEREIAKR
;
A
#
# COMPACT_ATOMS: atom_id res chain seq x y z
N MET A 1 3.25 -6.51 -28.66
CA MET A 1 2.86 -5.08 -28.74
C MET A 1 1.54 -4.72 -28.05
N LEU A 2 0.77 -5.66 -27.50
CA LEU A 2 -0.53 -5.36 -26.86
C LEU A 2 -0.41 -4.63 -25.50
N LEU A 3 0.65 -4.88 -24.74
CA LEU A 3 0.83 -4.30 -23.40
C LEU A 3 0.93 -2.75 -23.39
N PRO A 4 1.81 -2.09 -24.17
CA PRO A 4 1.92 -0.63 -24.15
C PRO A 4 0.67 0.05 -24.71
N THR A 5 -0.01 -0.60 -25.67
CA THR A 5 -1.27 -0.08 -26.20
C THR A 5 -2.36 -0.07 -25.13
N VAL A 6 -2.44 -1.11 -24.30
CA VAL A 6 -3.38 -1.15 -23.18
C VAL A 6 -3.05 -0.05 -22.17
N GLU A 7 -1.79 0.12 -21.80
CA GLU A 7 -1.38 1.17 -20.85
C GLU A 7 -1.69 2.60 -21.36
N LEU A 8 -1.42 2.87 -22.64
CA LEU A 8 -1.76 4.16 -23.26
C LEU A 8 -3.28 4.40 -23.30
N ILE A 9 -4.06 3.36 -23.64
CA ILE A 9 -5.52 3.43 -23.60
C ILE A 9 -6.00 3.70 -22.17
N THR A 10 -5.48 2.98 -21.18
CA THR A 10 -5.84 3.16 -19.77
C THR A 10 -5.50 4.57 -19.28
N LEU A 11 -4.33 5.11 -19.61
CA LEU A 11 -3.94 6.50 -19.30
C LEU A 11 -4.88 7.50 -19.98
N GLY A 12 -5.25 7.26 -21.24
CA GLY A 12 -6.23 8.06 -21.96
C GLY A 12 -7.60 8.08 -21.27
N ILE A 13 -8.10 6.90 -20.88
CA ILE A 13 -9.37 6.74 -20.16
C ILE A 13 -9.30 7.46 -18.80
N LEU A 14 -8.24 7.27 -18.02
CA LEU A 14 -8.08 7.93 -16.72
C LEU A 14 -8.03 9.45 -16.85
N CYS A 15 -7.31 9.98 -17.85
CA CYS A 15 -7.29 11.40 -18.16
C CYS A 15 -8.68 11.92 -18.57
N GLY A 16 -9.40 11.15 -19.40
CA GLY A 16 -10.77 11.45 -19.82
C GLY A 16 -11.73 11.51 -18.64
N LEU A 17 -11.70 10.49 -17.78
CA LEU A 17 -12.50 10.40 -16.56
C LEU A 17 -12.16 11.53 -15.58
N LEU A 18 -10.89 11.91 -15.44
CA LEU A 18 -10.49 13.04 -14.61
C LEU A 18 -11.13 14.34 -15.10
N ARG A 19 -11.04 14.61 -16.40
CA ARG A 19 -11.62 15.81 -17.01
C ARG A 19 -13.14 15.80 -16.92
N TYR A 20 -13.78 14.66 -17.20
CA TYR A 20 -15.23 14.51 -17.11
C TYR A 20 -15.73 14.74 -15.69
N ASN A 21 -15.14 14.08 -14.69
CA ASN A 21 -15.54 14.23 -13.29
C ASN A 21 -15.22 15.65 -12.76
N ALA A 22 -14.13 16.28 -13.20
CA ALA A 22 -13.82 17.66 -12.82
C ALA A 22 -14.86 18.65 -13.39
N ARG A 23 -15.31 18.45 -14.63
CA ARG A 23 -16.40 19.23 -15.23
C ARG A 23 -17.73 18.97 -14.52
N LYS A 24 -18.05 17.71 -14.24
CA LYS A 24 -19.26 17.31 -13.51
C LYS A 24 -19.29 17.94 -12.11
N LYS A 25 -18.15 17.94 -11.38
CA LYS A 25 -18.03 18.58 -10.06
C LYS A 25 -18.40 20.07 -10.09
N LYS A 26 -18.00 20.82 -11.13
CA LYS A 26 -18.33 22.25 -11.28
C LYS A 26 -19.83 22.48 -11.50
N ARG A 27 -20.52 21.55 -12.15
CA ARG A 27 -21.97 21.64 -12.46
C ARG A 27 -22.86 21.20 -11.30
N LEU A 28 -22.34 20.43 -10.35
CA LEU A 28 -23.12 19.86 -9.26
C LEU A 28 -23.23 20.79 -8.04
N GLN A 29 -23.17 22.13 -8.19
CA GLN A 29 -23.27 23.03 -7.02
C GLN A 29 -24.63 22.93 -6.30
N GLU A 30 -25.71 22.71 -7.05
CA GLU A 30 -27.08 22.58 -6.53
C GLU A 30 -27.55 21.12 -6.40
N ALA A 31 -26.69 20.16 -6.75
CA ALA A 31 -27.06 18.74 -6.75
C ALA A 31 -27.12 18.14 -5.33
N SER A 32 -27.67 16.93 -5.24
CA SER A 32 -27.80 16.20 -3.99
C SER A 32 -26.43 15.94 -3.33
N LEU A 33 -26.42 15.83 -1.99
CA LEU A 33 -25.20 15.52 -1.23
C LEU A 33 -24.56 14.20 -1.67
N THR A 34 -25.38 13.21 -2.02
CA THR A 34 -24.93 11.90 -2.50
C THR A 34 -24.17 12.02 -3.82
N GLU A 35 -24.68 12.79 -4.79
CA GLU A 35 -23.99 12.96 -6.08
C GLU A 35 -22.67 13.71 -5.94
N LYS A 36 -22.64 14.75 -5.09
CA LYS A 36 -21.41 15.48 -4.76
C LYS A 36 -20.37 14.54 -4.15
N TYR A 37 -20.80 13.69 -3.22
CA TYR A 37 -19.93 12.70 -2.59
C TYR A 37 -19.34 11.71 -3.61
N GLN A 38 -20.18 11.10 -4.45
CA GLN A 38 -19.74 10.13 -5.46
C GLN A 38 -18.71 10.71 -6.42
N VAL A 39 -18.94 11.93 -6.93
CA VAL A 39 -17.98 12.58 -7.84
C VAL A 39 -16.67 12.92 -7.13
N ASN A 40 -16.74 13.34 -5.87
CA ASN A 40 -15.52 13.65 -5.11
C ASN A 40 -14.70 12.39 -4.81
N GLU A 41 -15.35 11.27 -4.51
CA GLU A 41 -14.68 9.99 -4.30
C GLU A 41 -14.08 9.45 -5.60
N ASN A 42 -14.80 9.51 -6.72
CA ASN A 42 -14.25 9.14 -8.03
C ASN A 42 -13.02 9.97 -8.40
N LEU A 43 -13.03 11.29 -8.15
CA LEU A 43 -11.86 12.14 -8.36
C LEU A 43 -10.69 11.76 -7.46
N ARG A 44 -10.95 11.39 -6.21
CA ARG A 44 -9.93 10.92 -5.27
C ARG A 44 -9.30 9.62 -5.76
N SER A 45 -10.11 8.65 -6.19
CA SER A 45 -9.64 7.36 -6.72
C SER A 45 -8.81 7.54 -7.99
N ILE A 46 -9.26 8.36 -8.94
CA ILE A 46 -8.51 8.62 -10.19
C ILE A 46 -7.16 9.28 -9.88
N ARG A 47 -7.12 10.23 -8.94
CA ARG A 47 -5.87 10.88 -8.52
C ARG A 47 -4.88 9.92 -7.85
N LEU A 48 -5.36 8.84 -7.23
CA LEU A 48 -4.53 7.78 -6.68
C LEU A 48 -4.01 6.84 -7.77
N LEU A 49 -4.85 6.53 -8.77
CA LEU A 49 -4.49 5.65 -9.88
C LEU A 49 -3.48 6.26 -10.85
N ILE A 50 -3.54 7.57 -11.11
CA ILE A 50 -2.60 8.25 -12.03
C ILE A 50 -1.12 8.05 -11.66
N PRO A 51 -0.65 8.36 -10.43
CA PRO A 51 0.77 8.19 -10.09
C PRO A 51 1.19 6.71 -10.11
N MET A 52 0.29 5.79 -9.77
CA MET A 52 0.52 4.34 -9.89
C MET A 52 0.76 3.95 -11.35
N MET A 53 -0.11 4.38 -12.26
CA MET A 53 0.03 4.11 -13.69
C MET A 53 1.28 4.74 -14.30
N ILE A 54 1.61 5.99 -13.93
CA ILE A 54 2.85 6.64 -14.39
C ILE A 54 4.07 5.86 -13.93
N THR A 55 4.10 5.44 -12.66
CA THR A 55 5.21 4.66 -12.10
C THR A 55 5.36 3.32 -12.81
N HIS A 56 4.24 2.63 -13.05
CA HIS A 56 4.22 1.38 -13.80
C HIS A 56 4.78 1.56 -15.21
N PHE A 57 4.25 2.54 -15.95
CA PHE A 57 4.70 2.86 -17.30
C PHE A 57 6.20 3.18 -17.35
N CYS A 58 6.71 4.01 -16.44
CA CYS A 58 8.13 4.37 -16.40
C CYS A 58 9.04 3.17 -16.11
N CYS A 59 8.62 2.22 -15.27
CA CYS A 59 9.41 1.05 -14.93
C CYS A 59 9.33 -0.08 -15.96
N PHE A 60 8.18 -0.25 -16.63
CA PHE A 60 7.95 -1.37 -17.55
C PHE A 60 8.27 -1.04 -19.02
N MET A 61 8.18 0.23 -19.43
CA MET A 61 8.49 0.63 -20.81
C MET A 61 9.93 0.32 -21.24
N PRO A 62 10.98 0.53 -20.42
CA PRO A 62 12.34 0.14 -20.80
C PRO A 62 12.46 -1.35 -21.11
N THR A 63 11.88 -2.21 -20.27
CA THR A 63 11.86 -3.67 -20.48
C THR A 63 11.14 -4.04 -21.77
N LEU A 64 10.03 -3.36 -22.03
CA LEU A 64 9.22 -3.61 -23.20
C LEU A 64 9.92 -3.24 -24.52
N ILE A 65 10.84 -2.27 -24.49
CA ILE A 65 11.67 -1.88 -25.63
C ILE A 65 12.92 -2.76 -25.71
N ALA A 66 13.59 -3.01 -24.59
CA ALA A 66 14.84 -3.76 -24.54
C ALA A 66 14.66 -5.23 -24.93
N PHE A 67 13.54 -5.86 -24.54
CA PHE A 67 13.24 -7.26 -24.88
C PHE A 67 13.20 -7.51 -26.40
N PRO A 68 12.32 -6.87 -27.20
CA PRO A 68 12.30 -7.10 -28.64
C PRO A 68 13.58 -6.64 -29.32
N LEU A 69 14.25 -5.60 -28.83
CA LEU A 69 15.52 -5.12 -29.39
C LEU A 69 16.61 -6.18 -29.27
N TYR A 70 16.76 -6.80 -28.10
CA TYR A 70 17.72 -7.89 -27.86
C TYR A 70 17.48 -9.08 -28.80
N TYR A 71 16.23 -9.51 -28.93
CA TYR A 71 15.89 -10.64 -29.80
C TYR A 71 15.98 -10.32 -31.30
N ALA A 72 15.85 -9.05 -31.69
CA ALA A 72 15.91 -8.64 -33.08
C ALA A 72 17.34 -8.52 -33.63
N ILE A 73 18.34 -8.26 -32.77
CA ILE A 73 19.70 -7.97 -33.23
C ILE A 73 20.62 -9.19 -33.07
N ASP A 74 20.82 -9.66 -31.84
CA ASP A 74 21.59 -10.88 -31.58
C ASP A 74 21.31 -11.36 -30.15
N PRO A 75 20.49 -12.42 -29.96
CA PRO A 75 20.16 -12.96 -28.65
C PRO A 75 21.31 -13.83 -28.12
N SER A 76 22.52 -13.28 -28.03
CA SER A 76 23.67 -13.94 -27.41
C SER A 76 23.99 -13.31 -26.04
N PRO A 77 24.34 -14.13 -25.01
CA PRO A 77 24.74 -13.61 -23.71
C PRO A 77 26.01 -12.73 -23.77
N ASP A 78 26.87 -12.96 -24.75
CA ASP A 78 28.08 -12.17 -25.02
C ASP A 78 27.80 -10.90 -25.84
N SER A 79 26.55 -10.68 -26.28
CA SER A 79 26.19 -9.47 -27.01
C SER A 79 26.35 -8.23 -26.12
N ARG A 80 26.73 -7.11 -26.74
CA ARG A 80 26.73 -5.79 -26.08
C ARG A 80 25.36 -5.35 -25.59
N GLN A 81 24.29 -6.03 -26.00
CA GLN A 81 22.91 -5.68 -25.66
C GLN A 81 22.41 -6.39 -24.42
N TYR A 82 23.03 -7.51 -24.04
CA TYR A 82 22.67 -8.26 -22.85
C TYR A 82 22.72 -7.40 -21.56
N PRO A 83 23.72 -6.53 -21.32
CA PRO A 83 23.72 -5.65 -20.15
C PRO A 83 22.55 -4.65 -20.16
N ILE A 84 22.20 -4.09 -21.32
CA ILE A 84 21.09 -3.13 -21.48
C ILE A 84 19.76 -3.83 -21.18
N PHE A 85 19.58 -5.03 -21.71
CA PHE A 85 18.43 -5.89 -21.43
C PHE A 85 18.31 -6.21 -19.93
N ASN A 86 19.41 -6.62 -19.30
CA ASN A 86 19.44 -6.98 -17.89
C ASN A 86 19.10 -5.78 -16.98
N GLU A 87 19.66 -4.60 -17.28
CA GLU A 87 19.36 -3.37 -16.54
C GLU A 87 17.89 -2.97 -16.66
N ALA A 88 17.32 -3.09 -17.87
CA ALA A 88 15.89 -2.83 -18.08
C ALA A 88 15.00 -3.77 -17.23
N PHE A 89 15.35 -5.06 -17.15
CA PHE A 89 14.68 -5.99 -16.24
C PHE A 89 14.82 -5.59 -14.76
N GLY A 90 15.98 -5.08 -14.35
CA GLY A 90 16.20 -4.54 -13.00
C GLY A 90 15.17 -3.48 -12.60
N LEU A 91 14.74 -2.61 -13.53
CA LEU A 91 13.72 -1.59 -13.28
C LEU A 91 12.35 -2.17 -12.94
N THR A 92 11.98 -3.33 -13.50
CA THR A 92 10.71 -4.00 -13.14
C THR A 92 10.72 -4.60 -11.74
N ILE A 93 11.89 -5.03 -11.24
CA ILE A 93 12.03 -5.46 -9.84
C ILE A 93 11.96 -4.24 -8.92
N LEU A 94 12.64 -3.15 -9.30
CA LEU A 94 12.62 -1.90 -8.55
C LEU A 94 11.21 -1.32 -8.39
N TYR A 95 10.32 -1.50 -9.39
CA TYR A 95 8.92 -1.09 -9.33
C TYR A 95 8.19 -1.57 -8.06
N ALA A 96 8.44 -2.80 -7.60
CA ALA A 96 7.79 -3.36 -6.41
C ALA A 96 8.08 -2.55 -5.14
N VAL A 97 9.26 -1.93 -5.08
CA VAL A 97 9.69 -1.04 -3.99
C VAL A 97 9.31 0.41 -4.28
N LEU A 98 9.40 0.84 -5.53
CA LEU A 98 9.17 2.23 -5.91
C LEU A 98 7.70 2.64 -5.78
N LEU A 99 6.76 1.73 -6.09
CA LEU A 99 5.33 1.99 -6.00
C LEU A 99 4.87 2.40 -4.59
N PRO A 100 5.14 1.63 -3.51
CA PRO A 100 4.74 2.03 -2.17
C PRO A 100 5.43 3.32 -1.72
N VAL A 101 6.67 3.58 -2.13
CA VAL A 101 7.38 4.85 -1.84
C VAL A 101 6.67 6.03 -2.50
N VAL A 102 6.33 5.92 -3.79
CA VAL A 102 5.62 6.97 -4.53
C VAL A 102 4.23 7.22 -3.93
N LEU A 103 3.49 6.15 -3.60
CA LEU A 103 2.18 6.26 -2.97
C LEU A 103 2.27 6.90 -1.57
N PHE A 104 3.26 6.49 -0.77
CA PHE A 104 3.53 7.09 0.54
C PHE A 104 3.88 8.57 0.42
N TRP A 105 4.60 8.98 -0.63
CA TRP A 105 4.90 10.38 -0.87
C TRP A 105 3.72 11.21 -1.37
N ARG A 106 2.87 10.65 -2.23
CA ARG A 106 1.73 11.37 -2.81
C ARG A 106 0.52 11.43 -1.89
N HIS A 107 0.29 10.44 -1.04
CA HIS A 107 -0.88 10.39 -0.18
C HIS A 107 -0.56 10.72 1.27
N LYS A 108 -0.72 12.00 1.63
CA LYS A 108 -0.66 12.46 3.03
C LYS A 108 -1.64 11.67 3.93
N SER A 109 -2.83 11.34 3.43
CA SER A 109 -3.81 10.53 4.16
C SER A 109 -3.30 9.12 4.50
N LEU A 110 -2.45 8.51 3.66
CA LEU A 110 -1.83 7.22 3.97
C LEU A 110 -0.81 7.39 5.09
N ARG A 111 -0.03 8.47 5.08
CA ARG A 111 0.90 8.82 6.18
C ARG A 111 0.16 9.02 7.50
N ASP A 112 -0.91 9.82 7.47
CA ASP A 112 -1.70 10.14 8.66
C ASP A 112 -2.39 8.89 9.24
N ASN A 113 -2.89 7.99 8.37
CA ASN A 113 -3.50 6.73 8.80
C ASN A 113 -2.45 5.76 9.35
N LEU A 114 -1.26 5.68 8.74
CA LEU A 114 -0.16 4.85 9.22
C LEU A 114 0.34 5.33 10.60
N GLN A 115 0.49 6.64 10.78
CA GLN A 115 0.84 7.23 12.07
C GLN A 115 -0.19 6.90 13.15
N LYS A 116 -1.50 6.94 12.81
CA LYS A 116 -2.56 6.52 13.74
C LYS A 116 -2.44 5.04 14.08
N SER A 117 -2.27 4.16 13.10
CA SER A 117 -2.13 2.71 13.33
C SER A 117 -0.89 2.38 14.16
N LEU A 118 0.24 3.03 13.89
CA LEU A 118 1.47 2.88 14.68
C LEU A 118 1.30 3.42 16.11
N GLY A 119 0.61 4.55 16.29
CA GLY A 119 0.28 5.09 17.61
C GLY A 119 -0.67 4.20 18.42
N VAL A 120 -1.59 3.50 17.75
CA VAL A 120 -2.44 2.47 18.37
C VAL A 120 -1.59 1.27 18.78
N PHE A 121 -0.71 0.77 17.90
CA PHE A 121 0.18 -0.34 18.22
C PHE A 121 1.05 -0.03 19.46
N ASN A 122 1.62 1.17 19.51
CA ASN A 122 2.44 1.64 20.64
C ASN A 122 1.64 1.80 21.95
N ARG A 123 0.31 1.92 21.89
CA ARG A 123 -0.58 1.94 23.07
C ARG A 123 -1.02 0.56 23.52
N VAL A 124 -1.18 -0.39 22.60
CA VAL A 124 -1.66 -1.74 22.89
C VAL A 124 -0.60 -2.58 23.60
N GLU A 125 0.68 -2.39 23.27
CA GLU A 125 1.80 -3.11 23.88
C GLU A 125 1.95 -2.87 25.40
N PRO A 126 1.93 -1.62 25.91
CA PRO A 126 1.99 -1.37 27.35
C PRO A 126 0.69 -1.77 28.10
N GLU A 127 -0.47 -1.79 27.45
CA GLU A 127 -1.70 -2.30 28.08
C GLU A 127 -1.69 -3.82 28.21
N ARG A 128 -1.18 -4.55 27.20
CA ARG A 128 -0.99 -6.01 27.30
C ARG A 128 0.02 -6.38 28.40
N ALA A 129 1.15 -5.68 28.46
CA ALA A 129 2.14 -5.88 29.52
C ALA A 129 1.56 -5.62 30.94
N ARG A 130 0.67 -4.63 31.09
CA ARG A 130 -0.03 -4.37 32.36
C ARG A 130 -1.12 -5.39 32.67
N ALA A 131 -1.82 -5.92 31.66
CA ALA A 131 -2.83 -6.96 31.83
C ALA A 131 -2.20 -8.30 32.24
N ASP A 132 -1.08 -8.67 31.62
CA ASP A 132 -0.32 -9.88 31.98
C ASP A 132 0.23 -9.77 33.42
N GLY A 133 0.76 -8.61 33.81
CA GLY A 133 1.22 -8.37 35.19
C GLY A 133 0.11 -8.54 36.25
N ARG A 134 -1.09 -8.02 36.00
CA ARG A 134 -2.24 -8.20 36.92
C ARG A 134 -2.70 -9.66 36.99
N THR A 135 -2.66 -10.37 35.88
CA THR A 135 -3.04 -11.79 35.82
C THR A 135 -2.06 -12.63 36.64
N GLN A 136 -0.76 -12.30 36.57
CA GLN A 136 0.27 -12.96 37.34
C GLN A 136 0.15 -12.68 38.86
N GLU A 137 -0.19 -11.45 39.26
CA GLU A 137 -0.49 -11.11 40.65
C GLU A 137 -1.73 -11.84 41.19
N GLN A 138 -2.80 -11.95 40.39
CA GLN A 138 -4.00 -12.69 40.78
C GLN A 138 -3.70 -14.18 41.01
N VAL A 139 -2.98 -14.82 40.09
CA VAL A 139 -2.57 -16.23 40.25
C VAL A 139 -1.73 -16.42 41.52
N ARG A 140 -0.81 -15.49 41.80
CA ARG A 140 0.02 -15.52 43.01
C ARG A 140 -0.82 -15.34 44.29
N HIS A 141 -1.82 -14.46 44.26
CA HIS A 141 -2.74 -14.24 45.37
C HIS A 141 -3.59 -15.49 45.66
N PHE A 142 -4.12 -16.15 44.63
CA PHE A 142 -4.87 -17.39 44.79
C PHE A 142 -4.01 -18.53 45.36
N ALA A 143 -2.75 -18.65 44.94
CA ALA A 143 -1.81 -19.62 45.49
C ALA A 143 -1.49 -19.38 46.98
N LEU A 144 -1.42 -18.11 47.40
CA LEU A 144 -1.23 -17.77 48.82
C LEU A 144 -2.46 -18.15 49.65
N LEU A 145 -3.66 -17.88 49.15
CA LEU A 145 -4.90 -18.26 49.83
C LEU A 145 -5.06 -19.78 49.97
N SER A 146 -4.74 -20.55 48.93
CA SER A 146 -4.80 -22.02 49.00
C SER A 146 -3.82 -22.57 50.04
N SER A 147 -2.58 -22.05 50.08
CA SER A 147 -1.58 -22.47 51.07
C SER A 147 -1.95 -22.07 52.51
N ALA A 148 -2.66 -20.96 52.71
CA ALA A 148 -3.15 -20.55 54.01
C ALA A 148 -4.28 -21.47 54.50
N TRP A 149 -5.19 -21.83 53.59
CA TRP A 149 -6.28 -22.77 53.87
C TRP A 149 -5.79 -24.16 54.25
N GLU A 150 -4.82 -24.71 53.52
CA GLU A 150 -4.22 -26.03 53.83
C GLU A 150 -3.54 -26.06 55.20
N ARG A 151 -2.84 -24.97 55.59
CA ARG A 151 -2.23 -24.83 56.91
C ARG A 151 -3.25 -24.77 58.04
N GLU A 152 -4.42 -24.21 57.78
CA GLU A 152 -5.50 -24.13 58.76
C GLU A 152 -6.19 -25.49 58.96
N ILE A 153 -6.36 -26.27 57.89
CA ILE A 153 -6.84 -27.65 57.96
C ILE A 153 -5.87 -28.54 58.75
N ALA A 154 -4.56 -28.42 58.51
CA ALA A 154 -3.55 -29.24 59.18
C ALA A 154 -3.40 -28.99 60.70
N LYS A 155 -4.00 -27.91 61.22
CA LYS A 155 -4.03 -27.60 62.66
C LYS A 155 -5.26 -28.17 63.38
N ARG A 156 -6.25 -28.69 62.64
CA ARG A 156 -7.41 -29.38 63.20
C ARG A 156 -7.17 -30.88 63.25
#